data_AF-A0A7D4GJD4-F1
#
_entry.id   AF-A0A7D4GJD4-F1
#
_cell.length_a   1.000
_cell.length_b   1.000
_cell.length_c   1.000
_cell.angle_alpha   90.00
_cell.angle_beta   90.00
_cell.angle_gamma   90.00
#
_symmetry.space_group_name_H-M   'P 1'
#
loop_
_entity.id
_entity.type
_entity.pdbx_description
1 polymer ?
#
loop_
_entity_poly.entity_id
_entity_poly.type
_entity_poly.pdbx_seq_one_letter_code
_entity_poly.pdbx_strand_id
1 'polypeptide(L)'
;MVYKQSLLEWIDSFQTADVHTTDRHITDFSKQEIYKKEWIKKGFLIAESCIEYIRSTDYRIFVYIGFALKNRRKPFIPDTLSLGTMDKWTPPFIILSKTRMENEESYTTSNILSKILQRKVFYWQYKDKGLYLSNVYIAIEKPKA
;
A
#
# COMPACT_ATOMS: atom_id res chain seq x y z
N MET A 1 -5.23 -25.74 4.46
CA MET A 1 -6.31 -24.78 4.74
C MET A 1 -5.86 -23.41 4.28
N VAL A 2 -6.38 -22.93 3.16
CA VAL A 2 -6.08 -21.57 2.66
C VAL A 2 -7.10 -20.66 3.33
N TYR A 3 -6.65 -19.85 4.30
CA TYR A 3 -7.50 -18.82 4.92
C TYR A 3 -8.03 -17.91 3.81
N LYS A 4 -9.31 -18.06 3.44
CA LYS A 4 -10.07 -17.09 2.64
C LYS A 4 -10.77 -16.17 3.62
N GLN A 5 -9.98 -15.44 4.39
CA GLN A 5 -10.53 -14.33 5.17
C GLN A 5 -10.98 -13.26 4.19
N SER A 6 -12.23 -12.82 4.30
CA SER A 6 -12.73 -11.66 3.56
C SER A 6 -12.01 -10.40 4.00
N LEU A 7 -12.05 -9.36 3.17
CA LEU A 7 -11.42 -8.08 3.48
C LEU A 7 -11.98 -7.44 4.76
N LEU A 8 -13.27 -7.63 5.03
CA LEU A 8 -13.93 -7.12 6.24
C LEU A 8 -13.48 -7.88 7.48
N GLU A 9 -13.52 -9.22 7.43
CA GLU A 9 -13.02 -10.06 8.53
C GLU A 9 -11.54 -9.78 8.84
N TRP A 10 -10.75 -9.47 7.81
CA TRP A 10 -9.35 -9.07 7.98
C TRP A 10 -9.21 -7.74 8.72
N ILE A 11 -10.00 -6.72 8.33
CA ILE A 11 -10.03 -5.43 9.03
C ILE A 11 -10.48 -5.59 10.49
N ASP A 12 -11.54 -6.36 10.74
CA ASP A 12 -12.05 -6.63 12.09
C ASP A 12 -11.01 -7.35 12.94
N SER A 13 -10.31 -8.34 12.37
CA SER A 13 -9.24 -9.05 13.08
C SER A 13 -8.08 -8.09 13.40
N PHE A 14 -7.68 -7.27 12.43
CA PHE A 14 -6.62 -6.27 12.61
C PHE A 14 -7.00 -5.21 13.65
N GLN A 15 -8.29 -4.89 13.81
CA GLN A 15 -8.72 -3.96 14.83
C GLN A 15 -8.33 -4.41 16.23
N THR A 16 -8.33 -5.71 16.50
CA THR A 16 -7.97 -6.28 17.82
C THR A 16 -6.46 -6.42 18.05
N ALA A 17 -5.63 -6.15 17.04
CA ALA A 17 -4.18 -6.24 17.12
C ALA A 17 -3.55 -5.06 17.90
N ASP A 18 -2.29 -5.26 18.32
CA ASP A 18 -1.51 -4.26 19.06
C ASP A 18 -1.36 -2.93 18.29
N VAL A 19 -1.22 -1.82 19.02
CA VAL A 19 -1.13 -0.46 18.45
C VAL A 19 0.12 -0.22 17.59
N HIS A 20 1.16 -1.05 17.72
CA HIS A 20 2.36 -0.99 16.88
C HIS A 20 2.30 -1.97 15.70
N THR A 21 1.17 -2.64 15.51
CA THR A 21 1.00 -3.60 14.43
C THR A 21 0.81 -2.88 13.10
N THR A 22 1.63 -3.25 12.13
CA THR A 22 1.41 -3.00 10.71
C THR A 22 1.18 -4.35 10.04
N ASP A 23 0.04 -4.53 9.41
CA ASP A 23 -0.30 -5.77 8.73
C ASP A 23 -0.45 -5.56 7.22
N ARG A 24 0.09 -6.50 6.44
CA ARG A 24 0.09 -6.48 5.00
C ARG A 24 -0.78 -7.60 4.48
N HIS A 25 -1.89 -7.24 3.86
CA HIS A 25 -2.66 -8.17 3.05
C HIS A 25 -2.21 -8.07 1.60
N ILE A 26 -1.59 -9.14 1.11
CA ILE A 26 -1.54 -9.40 -0.32
C ILE A 26 -2.96 -9.79 -0.72
N THR A 27 -3.77 -8.76 -0.95
CA THR A 27 -5.02 -8.83 -1.71
C THR A 27 -4.81 -9.84 -2.82
N ASP A 28 -5.69 -10.80 -2.93
CA ASP A 28 -5.55 -11.99 -3.77
C ASP A 28 -5.70 -11.66 -5.28
N PHE A 29 -5.09 -10.56 -5.72
CA PHE A 29 -4.97 -10.07 -7.09
C PHE A 29 -4.54 -11.19 -8.04
N SER A 30 -3.70 -12.11 -7.58
CA SER A 30 -3.28 -13.29 -8.33
C SER A 30 -4.37 -14.34 -8.53
N LYS A 31 -5.32 -14.51 -7.58
CA LYS A 31 -6.41 -15.48 -7.71
C LYS A 31 -7.72 -14.88 -8.23
N GLN A 32 -7.86 -13.56 -8.25
CA GLN A 32 -9.00 -12.86 -8.85
C GLN A 32 -8.87 -12.65 -10.37
N GLU A 33 -7.87 -13.27 -11.03
CA GLU A 33 -7.55 -13.09 -12.45
C GLU A 33 -7.42 -11.61 -12.87
N ILE A 34 -6.97 -10.74 -11.96
CA ILE A 34 -6.86 -9.31 -12.27
C ILE A 34 -5.65 -9.11 -13.19
N TYR A 35 -5.94 -8.72 -14.43
CA TYR A 35 -4.91 -8.42 -15.40
C TYR A 35 -3.97 -7.32 -14.88
N LYS A 36 -2.68 -7.48 -15.16
CA LYS A 36 -1.64 -6.51 -14.75
C LYS A 36 -1.96 -5.06 -15.14
N LYS A 37 -2.58 -4.86 -16.31
CA LYS A 37 -3.01 -3.54 -16.78
C LYS A 37 -4.02 -2.84 -15.85
N GLU A 38 -4.73 -3.61 -15.04
CA GLU A 38 -5.76 -3.13 -14.11
C GLU A 38 -5.25 -3.02 -12.68
N TRP A 39 -4.03 -3.45 -12.36
CA TRP A 39 -3.50 -3.49 -10.99
C TRP A 39 -3.59 -2.15 -10.27
N ILE A 40 -3.22 -1.04 -10.93
CA ILE A 40 -3.29 0.28 -10.32
C ILE A 40 -4.75 0.63 -10.00
N LYS A 41 -5.65 0.55 -10.99
CA LYS A 41 -7.07 0.90 -10.84
C LYS A 41 -7.77 0.03 -9.79
N LYS A 42 -7.64 -1.29 -9.90
CA LYS A 42 -8.27 -2.26 -8.98
C LYS A 42 -7.66 -2.17 -7.58
N GLY A 43 -6.34 -1.94 -7.51
CA GLY A 43 -5.64 -1.58 -6.28
C GLY A 43 -6.36 -0.48 -5.50
N PHE A 44 -6.50 0.68 -6.14
CA PHE A 44 -7.17 1.82 -5.51
C PHE A 44 -8.60 1.51 -5.12
N LEU A 45 -9.39 0.85 -5.99
CA LEU A 45 -10.79 0.50 -5.68
C LEU A 45 -10.90 -0.38 -4.43
N ILE A 46 -10.07 -1.42 -4.29
CA ILE A 46 -10.12 -2.30 -3.12
C ILE A 46 -9.70 -1.55 -1.85
N ALA A 47 -8.66 -0.72 -1.96
CA ALA A 47 -8.19 0.08 -0.83
C ALA A 47 -9.21 1.17 -0.43
N GLU A 48 -9.96 1.72 -1.38
CA GLU A 48 -11.09 2.62 -1.15
C GLU A 48 -12.25 1.89 -0.45
N SER A 49 -12.58 0.66 -0.84
CA SER A 49 -13.57 -0.15 -0.10
C SER A 49 -13.14 -0.43 1.34
N CYS A 50 -11.84 -0.58 1.62
CA CYS A 50 -11.34 -0.70 3.00
C CYS A 50 -11.65 0.56 3.81
N ILE A 51 -11.34 1.75 3.26
CA ILE A 51 -11.52 3.00 4.00
C ILE A 51 -13.01 3.32 4.17
N GLU A 52 -13.86 2.98 3.21
CA GLU A 52 -15.30 3.13 3.33
C GLU A 52 -15.86 2.29 4.47
N TYR A 53 -15.43 1.03 4.57
CA TYR A 53 -15.81 0.18 5.68
C TYR A 53 -15.30 0.72 7.03
N ILE A 54 -14.01 1.05 7.12
CA ILE A 54 -13.42 1.61 8.35
C ILE A 54 -14.15 2.89 8.79
N ARG A 55 -14.55 3.76 7.85
CA ARG A 55 -15.32 4.99 8.16
C ARG A 55 -16.74 4.73 8.63
N SER A 56 -17.32 3.57 8.30
CA SER A 56 -18.62 3.15 8.83
C SER A 56 -18.52 2.58 10.25
N THR A 57 -17.30 2.49 10.80
CA THR A 57 -16.99 2.00 12.14
C THR A 57 -16.24 3.07 12.95
N ASP A 58 -15.98 2.81 14.23
CA ASP A 58 -15.12 3.65 15.09
C ASP A 58 -13.63 3.23 15.04
N TYR A 59 -13.24 2.44 14.03
CA TYR A 59 -11.88 1.92 13.95
C TYR A 59 -10.88 3.03 13.60
N ARG A 60 -9.81 3.12 14.39
CA ARG A 60 -8.68 3.98 14.11
C ARG A 60 -7.61 3.20 13.36
N ILE A 61 -7.89 2.91 12.08
CA ILE A 61 -7.00 2.17 11.18
C ILE A 61 -6.68 3.03 9.96
N PHE A 62 -5.40 3.19 9.65
CA PHE A 62 -4.92 3.83 8.45
C PHE A 62 -4.75 2.80 7.34
N VAL A 63 -5.22 3.13 6.13
CA VAL A 63 -5.14 2.27 4.96
C VAL A 63 -4.16 2.85 3.95
N TYR A 64 -3.22 2.02 3.52
CA TYR A 64 -2.27 2.34 2.45
C TYR A 64 -2.34 1.28 1.37
N ILE A 65 -2.20 1.69 0.11
CA ILE A 65 -1.89 0.76 -0.97
C ILE A 65 -0.39 0.77 -1.26
N GLY A 66 0.20 -0.42 -1.27
CA GLY A 66 1.59 -0.67 -1.60
C GLY A 66 1.77 -1.18 -3.02
N PHE A 67 2.78 -0.65 -3.71
CA PHE A 67 3.27 -1.17 -4.98
C PHE A 67 4.77 -1.44 -4.87
N ALA A 68 5.16 -2.69 -5.14
CA ALA A 68 6.57 -3.02 -5.30
C ALA A 68 7.10 -2.41 -6.61
N LEU A 69 8.29 -1.82 -6.56
CA LEU A 69 8.95 -1.24 -7.72
C LEU A 69 10.03 -2.16 -8.26
N LYS A 70 10.43 -1.94 -9.52
CA LYS A 70 11.55 -2.68 -10.11
C LYS A 70 12.82 -2.45 -9.32
N ASN A 71 13.56 -3.53 -9.08
CA ASN A 71 14.88 -3.46 -8.48
C ASN A 71 15.83 -2.62 -9.33
N ARG A 72 16.60 -1.75 -8.69
CA ARG A 72 17.59 -0.88 -9.35
C ARG A 72 18.94 -0.97 -8.66
N ARG A 73 20.02 -0.70 -9.40
CA ARG A 73 21.38 -0.60 -8.82
C ARG A 73 21.63 0.74 -8.09
N LYS A 74 20.76 1.73 -8.31
CA LYS A 74 20.82 3.06 -7.70
C LYS A 74 19.51 3.37 -6.99
N PRO A 75 19.55 4.18 -5.91
CA PRO A 75 18.34 4.69 -5.27
C PRO A 75 17.51 5.48 -6.27
N PHE A 76 16.18 5.41 -6.17
CA PHE A 76 15.27 6.03 -7.14
C PHE A 76 13.86 6.20 -6.56
N ILE A 77 13.42 7.44 -6.43
CA ILE A 77 12.02 7.75 -6.11
C ILE A 77 11.28 8.00 -7.43
N PRO A 78 10.23 7.22 -7.76
CA PRO A 78 9.46 7.47 -8.96
C PRO A 78 8.73 8.82 -8.90
N ASP A 79 8.70 9.50 -10.04
CA ASP A 79 7.92 10.70 -10.30
C ASP A 79 6.49 10.38 -10.80
N THR A 80 6.31 9.17 -11.34
CA THR A 80 5.04 8.66 -11.87
C THR A 80 4.79 7.23 -11.40
N LEU A 81 3.52 6.89 -11.15
CA LEU A 81 3.11 5.51 -10.85
C LEU A 81 2.63 4.85 -12.15
N SER A 82 3.45 3.96 -12.70
CA SER A 82 3.10 3.22 -13.92
C SER A 82 3.56 1.76 -13.86
N LEU A 83 2.96 0.91 -14.69
CA LEU A 83 3.39 -0.49 -14.84
C LEU A 83 4.86 -0.63 -15.26
N GLY A 84 5.42 0.40 -15.90
CA GLY A 84 6.83 0.48 -16.26
C GLY A 84 7.76 0.66 -15.05
N THR A 85 7.28 1.26 -13.98
CA THR A 85 8.02 1.48 -12.72
C THR A 85 7.84 0.35 -11.72
N MET A 86 6.72 -0.38 -11.80
CA MET A 86 6.36 -1.46 -10.89
C MET A 86 7.14 -2.75 -11.16
N ASP A 87 7.37 -3.52 -10.10
CA ASP A 87 7.86 -4.88 -10.21
C ASP A 87 6.91 -5.73 -11.08
N LYS A 88 7.48 -6.66 -11.83
CA LYS A 88 6.72 -7.39 -12.85
C LYS A 88 5.91 -8.56 -12.30
N TRP A 89 6.27 -9.06 -11.12
CA TRP A 89 5.71 -10.28 -10.53
C TRP A 89 4.89 -10.01 -9.28
N THR A 90 5.16 -8.89 -8.61
CA THR A 90 4.54 -8.57 -7.33
C THR A 90 3.28 -7.75 -7.57
N PRO A 91 2.08 -8.28 -7.28
CA PRO A 91 0.85 -7.51 -7.36
C PRO A 91 0.84 -6.40 -6.29
N PRO A 92 -0.06 -5.41 -6.44
CA PRO A 92 -0.35 -4.47 -5.37
C PRO A 92 -0.85 -5.18 -4.13
N PHE A 93 -0.69 -4.53 -2.99
CA PHE A 93 -1.13 -5.05 -1.70
C PHE A 93 -1.64 -3.93 -0.81
N ILE A 94 -2.47 -4.27 0.16
CA ILE A 94 -3.04 -3.31 1.11
C ILE A 94 -2.31 -3.45 2.44
N ILE A 95 -2.01 -2.31 3.06
CA ILE A 95 -1.49 -2.24 4.41
C ILE A 95 -2.55 -1.60 5.30
N LEU A 96 -2.83 -2.25 6.42
CA LEU A 96 -3.49 -1.64 7.56
C LEU A 96 -2.43 -1.28 8.59
N SER A 97 -2.54 -0.08 9.14
CA SER A 97 -1.66 0.38 10.19
C SER A 97 -2.45 1.07 11.30
N LYS A 98 -2.03 0.87 12.53
CA LYS A 98 -2.53 1.60 13.70
C LYS A 98 -1.82 2.95 13.89
N THR A 99 -0.64 3.11 13.28
CA THR A 99 0.17 4.34 13.27
C THR A 99 0.25 4.93 11.88
N ARG A 100 0.46 6.24 11.83
CA ARG A 100 0.68 6.95 10.57
C ARG A 100 2.10 6.68 10.07
N MET A 101 2.24 6.28 8.80
CA MET A 101 3.56 6.15 8.15
C MET A 101 4.37 7.45 8.19
N GLU A 102 3.72 8.62 8.29
CA GLU A 102 4.40 9.91 8.52
C GLU A 102 5.26 9.94 9.78
N ASN A 103 4.93 9.12 10.78
CA ASN A 103 5.61 9.09 12.07
C ASN A 103 6.77 8.08 12.09
N GLU A 104 6.99 7.34 11.00
CA GLU A 104 8.02 6.31 10.90
C GLU A 104 9.22 6.83 10.11
N GLU A 105 10.40 6.87 10.75
CA GLU A 105 11.64 7.42 10.17
C GLU A 105 12.13 6.65 8.94
N SER A 106 11.69 5.41 8.75
CA SER A 106 12.09 4.56 7.64
C SER A 106 11.52 4.99 6.29
N TYR A 107 10.52 5.89 6.25
CA TYR A 107 9.84 6.28 5.03
C TYR A 107 10.24 7.66 4.53
N THR A 108 10.56 7.73 3.24
CA THR A 108 10.76 9.00 2.53
C THR A 108 9.47 9.45 1.87
N THR A 109 9.05 10.69 2.09
CA THR A 109 7.86 11.26 1.43
C THR A 109 8.17 11.66 -0.02
N SER A 110 7.29 11.32 -0.96
CA SER A 110 7.38 11.76 -2.38
C SER A 110 6.45 12.92 -2.65
N ASN A 111 6.99 14.15 -2.69
CA ASN A 111 6.20 15.37 -2.94
C ASN A 111 5.57 15.40 -4.34
N ILE A 112 6.30 14.93 -5.36
CA ILE A 112 5.84 14.94 -6.77
C ILE A 112 4.65 14.01 -6.94
N LEU A 113 4.80 12.74 -6.54
CA LEU A 113 3.70 11.79 -6.63
C LEU A 113 2.54 12.17 -5.74
N SER A 114 2.82 12.72 -4.55
CA SER A 114 1.75 13.16 -3.65
C SER A 114 0.88 14.24 -4.29
N LYS A 115 1.50 15.19 -5.01
CA LYS A 115 0.78 16.23 -5.74
C LYS A 115 -0.05 15.66 -6.90
N ILE A 116 0.54 14.75 -7.69
CA ILE A 116 -0.14 14.15 -8.85
C ILE A 116 -1.35 13.31 -8.41
N LEU A 117 -1.18 12.51 -7.35
CA LEU A 117 -2.22 11.60 -6.87
C LEU A 117 -3.18 12.24 -5.87
N GLN A 118 -2.91 13.48 -5.44
CA GLN A 118 -3.65 14.19 -4.39
C GLN A 118 -3.79 13.36 -3.10
N ARG A 119 -2.75 12.60 -2.78
CA ARG A 119 -2.68 11.64 -1.67
C ARG A 119 -1.26 11.67 -1.10
N LYS A 120 -1.07 11.37 0.18
CA LYS A 120 0.30 11.26 0.72
C LYS A 120 0.97 10.00 0.19
N VAL A 121 2.19 10.13 -0.29
CA VAL A 121 2.98 9.04 -0.87
C VAL A 121 4.28 8.88 -0.12
N PHE A 122 4.52 7.66 0.33
CA PHE A 122 5.68 7.24 1.08
C PHE A 122 6.50 6.25 0.28
N TYR A 123 7.79 6.25 0.55
CA TYR A 123 8.75 5.42 -0.13
C TYR A 123 9.60 4.70 0.91
N TRP A 124 9.70 3.38 0.77
CA TRP A 124 10.62 2.58 1.54
C TRP A 124 11.59 1.90 0.63
N GLN A 125 12.87 2.03 0.95
CA GLN A 125 13.92 1.40 0.20
C GLN A 125 15.02 0.90 1.12
N TYR A 126 15.50 -0.29 0.79
CA TYR A 126 16.68 -0.85 1.40
C TYR A 126 17.53 -1.54 0.34
N LYS A 127 18.80 -1.75 0.66
CA LYS A 127 19.78 -2.37 -0.24
C LYS A 127 19.96 -3.83 0.17
N ASP A 128 19.76 -4.74 -0.77
CA ASP A 128 20.06 -6.17 -0.62
C ASP A 128 20.79 -6.69 -1.86
N LYS A 129 21.84 -7.49 -1.66
CA LYS A 129 22.65 -8.10 -2.73
C LYS A 129 23.03 -7.14 -3.87
N GLY A 130 23.34 -5.87 -3.54
CA GLY A 130 23.74 -4.85 -4.52
C GLY A 130 22.59 -4.22 -5.33
N LEU A 131 21.34 -4.58 -5.03
CA LEU A 131 20.14 -3.99 -5.59
C LEU A 131 19.35 -3.25 -4.52
N TYR A 132 18.66 -2.20 -4.92
CA TYR A 132 17.69 -1.52 -4.07
C TYR A 132 16.31 -2.13 -4.30
N LEU A 133 15.73 -2.67 -3.23
CA LEU A 133 14.34 -3.11 -3.18
C LEU A 133 13.51 -1.96 -2.66
N SER A 134 12.42 -1.66 -3.36
CA SER A 134 11.72 -0.40 -3.17
C SER A 134 10.22 -0.63 -3.23
N ASN A 135 9.49 -0.03 -2.30
CA ASN A 135 8.04 0.00 -2.29
C ASN A 135 7.58 1.45 -2.23
N VAL A 136 6.49 1.73 -2.95
CA VAL A 136 5.73 2.98 -2.78
C VAL A 136 4.44 2.66 -2.05
N TYR A 137 4.13 3.45 -1.03
CA TYR A 137 2.90 3.35 -0.25
C TYR A 137 2.10 4.63 -0.41
N ILE A 138 0.81 4.50 -0.65
CA ILE A 138 -0.07 5.63 -0.94
C ILE A 138 -1.20 5.61 0.07
N ALA A 139 -1.32 6.68 0.85
CA ALA A 139 -2.39 6.82 1.82
C ALA A 139 -3.75 6.93 1.10
N ILE A 140 -4.70 6.12 1.54
CA ILE A 140 -6.06 6.15 0.99
C ILE A 140 -6.92 7.23 1.66
N GLU A 141 -6.55 7.66 2.86
CA GLU A 141 -7.09 8.90 3.41
C GLU A 141 -6.66 10.08 2.54
N LYS A 142 -7.63 10.88 2.10
CA LYS A 142 -7.31 12.18 1.48
C LYS A 142 -6.82 13.14 2.57
N PRO A 143 -5.87 14.03 2.26
CA PRO A 143 -5.51 15.10 3.18
C PRO A 143 -6.78 15.87 3.58
N LYS A 144 -6.92 16.21 4.87
CA LYS A 144 -7.95 17.18 5.28
C LYS A 144 -7.60 18.52 4.62
N ALA A 145 -8.58 19.10 3.93
CA ALA A 145 -8.49 20.43 3.33
C ALA A 145 -8.33 21.51 4.40
#